data_AF-N1ZBM3-F1
#
_entry.id   AF-N1ZBM3-F1
#
_cell.length_a   1.000
_cell.length_b   1.000
_cell.length_c   1.000
_cell.angle_alpha   90.00
_cell.angle_beta   90.00
_cell.angle_gamma   90.00
#
_symmetry.space_group_name_H-M   'P 1'
#
loop_
_entity.id
_entity.type
_entity.pdbx_description
1 polymer ?
#
loop_
_entity_poly.entity_id
_entity_poly.type
_entity_poly.pdbx_seq_one_letter_code
_entity_poly.pdbx_strand_id
1 'polypeptide(L)'
;MENRRIFSPDVIDTDNFLDMPLSAQGLYFHLGMRADDDGFIACPKKITKLINASNDDLKLLIAKGYLLPFENGVVAIKRLIAKIFIEAKDLKQMEQLKQKVIKQLVLKKNSPTTNQSEGKI
;
A
#
# COMPACT_ATOMS: atom_id res chain seq x y z
N MET A 1 -16.60 4.77 18.78
CA MET A 1 -15.62 3.73 18.40
C MET A 1 -15.10 4.11 17.03
N GLU A 2 -13.84 4.52 16.94
CA GLU A 2 -13.24 4.95 15.67
C GLU A 2 -13.04 3.73 14.76
N ASN A 3 -13.32 3.86 13.46
CA ASN A 3 -13.25 2.74 12.50
C ASN A 3 -11.78 2.32 12.28
N ARG A 4 -11.31 1.39 13.12
CA ARG A 4 -9.94 0.81 13.16
C ARG A 4 -9.63 -0.19 12.04
N ARG A 5 -10.40 -0.17 10.96
CA ARG A 5 -10.31 -1.12 9.84
C ARG A 5 -9.29 -0.62 8.81
N ILE A 6 -8.51 -1.55 8.27
CA ILE A 6 -7.59 -1.32 7.14
C ILE A 6 -8.37 -0.73 5.95
N PHE A 7 -9.58 -1.25 5.74
CA PHE A 7 -10.57 -0.72 4.83
C PHE A 7 -11.63 0.03 5.64
N SER A 8 -11.49 1.36 5.75
CA SER A 8 -12.47 2.22 6.40
C SER A 8 -13.51 2.69 5.39
N PRO A 9 -14.80 2.75 5.76
CA PRO A 9 -15.83 3.47 5.00
C PRO A 9 -15.39 4.86 4.54
N ASP A 10 -14.64 5.58 5.36
CA ASP A 10 -14.11 6.93 5.03
C ASP A 10 -13.14 6.95 3.84
N VAL A 11 -12.71 5.77 3.37
CA VAL A 11 -11.90 5.61 2.16
C VAL A 11 -12.73 4.93 1.08
N ILE A 12 -13.34 3.78 1.39
CA ILE A 12 -13.94 2.90 0.38
C ILE A 12 -15.37 3.31 -0.03
N ASP A 13 -16.07 4.07 0.81
CA ASP A 13 -17.42 4.57 0.52
C ASP A 13 -17.39 6.02 0.02
N THR A 14 -16.23 6.50 -0.46
CA THR A 14 -16.09 7.84 -1.03
C THR A 14 -16.32 7.82 -2.53
N ASP A 15 -16.92 8.88 -3.08
CA ASP A 15 -17.11 9.03 -4.54
C ASP A 15 -15.79 8.85 -5.29
N ASN A 16 -14.70 9.44 -4.77
CA ASN A 16 -13.36 9.29 -5.35
C ASN A 16 -12.88 7.85 -5.51
N PHE A 17 -13.32 6.94 -4.62
CA PHE A 17 -13.01 5.52 -4.67
C PHE A 17 -14.00 4.75 -5.54
N LEU A 18 -15.30 5.01 -5.34
CA LEU A 18 -16.38 4.33 -6.04
C LEU A 18 -16.42 4.68 -7.54
N ASP A 19 -15.94 5.85 -7.94
CA ASP A 19 -15.79 6.27 -9.34
C ASP A 19 -14.66 5.54 -10.07
N MET A 20 -13.77 4.83 -9.36
CA MET A 20 -12.72 4.04 -10.02
C MET A 20 -13.30 2.76 -10.64
N PRO A 21 -12.65 2.21 -11.70
CA PRO A 21 -13.01 0.90 -12.23
C PRO A 21 -13.01 -0.19 -11.15
N LEU A 22 -13.94 -1.16 -11.24
CA LEU A 22 -14.02 -2.28 -10.30
C LEU A 22 -12.71 -3.08 -10.22
N SER A 23 -11.95 -3.17 -11.30
CA SER A 23 -10.62 -3.77 -11.33
C SER A 23 -9.62 -3.04 -10.42
N ALA A 24 -9.62 -1.70 -10.43
CA ALA A 24 -8.80 -0.89 -9.54
C ALA A 24 -9.24 -0.98 -8.08
N GLN A 25 -10.56 -0.95 -7.83
CA GLN A 25 -11.10 -1.16 -6.47
C GLN A 25 -10.71 -2.54 -5.93
N GLY A 26 -10.91 -3.59 -6.73
CA GLY A 26 -10.51 -4.96 -6.40
C GLY A 26 -9.00 -5.06 -6.14
N LEU A 27 -8.17 -4.45 -6.99
CA LEU A 27 -6.72 -4.42 -6.81
C LEU A 27 -6.33 -3.79 -5.48
N TYR A 28 -6.95 -2.69 -5.09
CA TYR A 28 -6.70 -2.04 -3.80
C TYR A 28 -6.95 -2.99 -2.62
N PHE A 29 -8.08 -3.72 -2.62
CA PHE A 29 -8.38 -4.69 -1.58
C PHE A 29 -7.38 -5.85 -1.55
N HIS A 30 -7.04 -6.40 -2.72
CA HIS A 30 -6.08 -7.51 -2.83
C HIS A 30 -4.66 -7.15 -2.38
N LEU A 31 -4.24 -5.90 -2.63
CA LEU A 31 -3.00 -5.34 -2.13
C LEU A 31 -3.07 -5.16 -0.60
N GLY A 32 -4.18 -4.64 -0.07
CA GLY A 32 -4.40 -4.48 1.37
C GLY A 32 -4.34 -5.76 2.17
N MET A 33 -4.85 -6.87 1.61
CA MET A 33 -4.77 -8.19 2.25
C MET A 33 -3.36 -8.79 2.24
N ARG A 34 -2.44 -8.27 1.42
CA ARG A 34 -1.08 -8.79 1.22
C ARG A 34 0.00 -7.83 1.67
N ALA A 35 -0.39 -6.69 2.23
CA ALA A 35 0.54 -5.78 2.86
C ALA A 35 1.08 -6.41 4.15
N ASP A 36 2.34 -6.12 4.47
CA ASP A 36 2.91 -6.48 5.78
C ASP A 36 2.32 -5.59 6.90
N ASP A 37 2.70 -5.89 8.15
CA ASP A 37 2.20 -5.18 9.34
C ASP A 37 2.48 -3.68 9.33
N ASP A 38 3.51 -3.26 8.59
CA ASP A 38 3.89 -1.85 8.43
C ASP A 38 3.25 -1.22 7.17
N GLY A 39 2.44 -1.96 6.42
CA GLY A 39 1.66 -1.48 5.28
C GLY A 39 2.37 -1.49 3.93
N PHE A 40 3.47 -2.23 3.79
CA PHE A 40 4.25 -2.33 2.55
C PHE A 40 3.96 -3.60 1.75
N ILE A 41 4.08 -3.49 0.43
CA ILE A 41 3.90 -4.57 -0.54
C ILE A 41 5.11 -4.63 -1.45
N ALA A 42 5.84 -5.75 -1.40
CA ALA A 42 7.07 -5.92 -2.16
C ALA A 42 6.86 -6.16 -3.67
N CYS A 43 5.78 -6.85 -4.04
CA CYS A 43 5.54 -7.30 -5.42
C CYS A 43 4.16 -6.88 -5.95
N PRO A 44 3.83 -5.58 -6.03
CA PRO A 44 2.50 -5.12 -6.45
C PRO A 44 2.14 -5.53 -7.89
N LYS A 45 3.12 -5.57 -8.80
CA LYS A 45 2.94 -6.04 -10.18
C LYS A 45 2.55 -7.52 -10.25
N LYS A 46 3.09 -8.36 -9.35
CA LYS A 46 2.74 -9.78 -9.26
C LYS A 46 1.28 -9.95 -8.84
N ILE A 47 0.84 -9.18 -7.85
CA ILE A 47 -0.55 -9.21 -7.35
C ILE A 47 -1.51 -8.70 -8.43
N THR A 48 -1.13 -7.63 -9.13
CA THR A 48 -1.89 -7.07 -10.27
C THR A 48 -2.16 -8.16 -11.32
N LYS A 49 -1.11 -8.89 -11.73
CA LYS A 49 -1.25 -10.03 -12.65
C LYS A 49 -2.09 -11.17 -12.07
N LEU A 50 -1.91 -11.51 -10.80
CA LEU A 50 -2.61 -12.61 -10.13
C LEU A 50 -4.13 -12.48 -10.20
N ILE A 51 -4.64 -11.25 -10.05
CA ILE A 51 -6.08 -10.98 -10.05
C ILE A 51 -6.60 -10.54 -11.42
N ASN A 52 -5.75 -10.62 -12.45
CA ASN A 52 -6.04 -10.16 -13.80
C ASN A 52 -6.46 -8.66 -13.89
N ALA A 53 -5.90 -7.82 -13.01
CA ALA A 53 -6.04 -6.37 -13.10
C ALA A 53 -5.00 -5.80 -14.07
N SER A 54 -5.29 -4.61 -14.62
CA SER A 54 -4.39 -3.94 -15.55
C SER A 54 -3.26 -3.20 -14.82
N ASN A 55 -2.15 -2.96 -15.51
CA ASN A 55 -1.12 -2.07 -14.97
C ASN A 55 -1.62 -0.63 -14.83
N ASP A 56 -2.64 -0.23 -15.58
CA ASP A 56 -3.22 1.10 -15.49
C ASP A 56 -4.07 1.26 -14.23
N ASP A 57 -4.71 0.19 -13.75
CA ASP A 57 -5.35 0.17 -12.43
C ASP A 57 -4.33 0.45 -11.31
N LEU A 58 -3.15 -0.18 -11.38
CA LEU A 58 -2.07 0.06 -10.41
C LEU A 58 -1.58 1.51 -10.47
N LYS A 59 -1.38 2.05 -11.67
CA LYS A 59 -0.99 3.46 -11.86
C LYS A 59 -2.08 4.41 -11.36
N LEU A 60 -3.36 4.10 -11.58
CA LEU A 60 -4.49 4.90 -11.12
C LEU A 60 -4.52 4.98 -9.59
N LEU A 61 -4.34 3.86 -8.90
CA LEU A 61 -4.25 3.82 -7.44
C LEU A 61 -3.09 4.65 -6.90
N ILE A 62 -1.94 4.65 -7.59
CA ILE A 62 -0.80 5.50 -7.28
C ILE A 62 -1.13 6.98 -7.52
N ALA A 63 -1.69 7.31 -8.68
CA ALA A 63 -2.02 8.68 -9.08
C ALA A 63 -3.06 9.32 -8.15
N LYS A 64 -4.06 8.56 -7.71
CA LYS A 64 -5.06 9.00 -6.72
C LYS A 64 -4.55 8.94 -5.27
N GLY A 65 -3.32 8.48 -5.04
CA GLY A 65 -2.67 8.50 -3.73
C GLY A 65 -3.14 7.42 -2.75
N TYR A 66 -3.82 6.37 -3.23
CA TYR A 66 -4.13 5.19 -2.41
C TYR A 66 -2.88 4.36 -2.12
N LEU A 67 -1.93 4.36 -3.07
CA LEU A 67 -0.64 3.70 -2.98
C LEU A 67 0.49 4.72 -3.06
N LEU A 68 1.52 4.53 -2.24
CA LEU A 68 2.75 5.32 -2.24
C LEU A 68 3.86 4.48 -2.88
N PRO A 69 4.33 4.79 -4.11
CA PRO A 69 5.36 4.02 -4.78
C PRO A 69 6.77 4.33 -4.30
N PHE A 70 7.65 3.33 -4.38
CA PHE A 70 9.10 3.46 -4.13
C PHE A 70 9.89 3.12 -5.39
N GLU A 71 11.10 3.68 -5.52
CA GLU A 71 11.99 3.49 -6.68
C GLU A 71 12.35 2.01 -6.92
N ASN A 72 12.38 1.20 -5.86
CA ASN A 72 12.69 -0.22 -5.95
C ASN A 72 11.47 -1.10 -6.31
N GLY A 73 10.31 -0.53 -6.61
CA GLY A 73 9.12 -1.31 -7.01
C GLY A 73 8.26 -1.82 -5.85
N VAL A 74 8.61 -1.49 -4.61
CA VAL A 74 7.72 -1.61 -3.44
C VAL A 74 6.63 -0.54 -3.52
N VAL A 75 5.46 -0.80 -2.95
CA VAL A 75 4.43 0.22 -2.69
C VAL A 75 3.95 0.14 -1.24
N ALA A 76 3.52 1.24 -0.66
CA ALA A 76 2.86 1.28 0.65
C ALA A 76 1.39 1.71 0.53
N ILE A 77 0.52 1.18 1.39
CA ILE A 77 -0.88 1.58 1.44
C ILE A 77 -1.02 2.78 2.37
N LYS A 78 -1.45 3.92 1.81
CA LYS A 78 -1.57 5.18 2.56
C LYS A 78 -2.44 5.05 3.80
N ARG A 79 -3.57 4.33 3.72
CA ARG A 79 -4.49 4.15 4.86
C ARG A 79 -3.86 3.36 6.02
N LEU A 80 -3.07 2.33 5.74
CA LEU A 80 -2.38 1.56 6.78
C LEU A 80 -1.35 2.42 7.53
N ILE A 81 -0.58 3.20 6.78
CA ILE A 81 0.37 4.16 7.35
C ILE A 81 -0.34 5.19 8.23
N ALA A 82 -1.47 5.76 7.76
CA ALA A 82 -2.26 6.70 8.55
C ALA A 82 -2.79 6.09 9.85
N LYS A 83 -3.23 4.83 9.82
CA LYS A 83 -3.69 4.11 11.02
C LYS A 83 -2.61 4.03 12.09
N ILE A 84 -1.37 3.67 11.71
CA ILE A 84 -0.24 3.59 12.65
C ILE A 84 -0.04 4.92 13.39
N PHE A 85 -0.19 6.05 12.70
CA PHE A 85 -0.06 7.38 13.31
C PHE A 85 -1.21 7.76 14.23
N ILE A 86 -2.45 7.38 13.87
CA ILE A 86 -3.63 7.63 14.70
C ILE A 86 -3.57 6.82 16.01
N GLU A 87 -2.94 5.64 16.00
CA GLU A 87 -2.81 4.78 17.19
C GLU A 87 -1.72 5.24 18.18
N ALA A 88 -0.98 6.29 17.86
CA ALA A 88 -0.01 6.87 18.79
C ALA A 88 -0.72 7.50 20.01
N LYS A 89 -0.32 7.07 21.21
CA LYS A 89 -0.94 7.53 22.47
C LYS A 89 -0.48 8.92 22.90
N ASP A 90 0.74 9.31 22.51
CA ASP A 90 1.35 10.58 22.85
C ASP A 90 2.31 11.08 21.76
N LEU A 91 2.75 12.34 21.90
CA LEU A 91 3.67 12.99 20.95
C LEU A 91 5.01 12.28 20.84
N LYS A 92 5.51 11.66 21.92
CA LYS A 92 6.80 10.97 21.94
C LYS A 92 6.72 9.66 21.15
N GLN A 93 5.64 8.90 21.34
CA GLN A 93 5.35 7.68 20.58
C GLN A 93 5.11 8.00 19.10
N MET A 94 4.37 9.07 18.80
CA MET A 94 4.18 9.52 17.42
C MET A 94 5.53 9.79 16.74
N GLU A 95 6.43 10.52 17.40
CA GLU A 95 7.74 10.85 16.83
C GLU A 95 8.60 9.59 16.64
N GLN A 96 8.54 8.63 17.57
CA GLN A 96 9.20 7.34 17.41
C GLN A 96 8.64 6.52 16.23
N LEU A 97 7.32 6.50 16.06
CA LEU A 97 6.67 5.82 14.93
C LEU A 97 7.03 6.48 13.60
N LYS A 98 7.08 7.82 13.54
CA LYS A 98 7.57 8.54 12.35
C LYS A 98 8.98 8.12 12.00
N GLN A 99 9.89 8.12 12.98
CA GLN A 99 11.27 7.71 12.73
C GLN A 99 11.40 6.24 12.32
N LYS A 100 10.59 5.35 12.92
CA LYS A 100 10.52 3.93 12.52
C LYS A 100 10.07 3.79 11.06
N VAL A 101 8.97 4.45 10.69
CA VAL A 101 8.44 4.43 9.33
C VAL A 101 9.48 5.02 8.36
N ILE A 102 10.05 6.20 8.65
CA ILE A 102 11.11 6.82 7.83
C ILE A 102 12.29 5.86 7.64
N LYS A 103 12.77 5.22 8.71
CA LYS A 103 13.85 4.25 8.62
C LYS A 103 13.48 3.08 7.71
N GLN A 104 12.27 2.55 7.81
CA GLN A 104 11.79 1.48 6.93
C GLN A 104 11.64 1.95 5.48
N LEU A 105 11.15 3.17 5.25
CA LEU A 105 11.08 3.79 3.92
C LEU A 105 12.49 3.86 3.30
N VAL A 106 13.49 4.28 4.06
CA VAL A 106 14.89 4.35 3.62
C VAL A 106 15.46 2.95 3.36
N LEU A 107 15.23 1.99 4.27
CA LEU A 107 15.71 0.61 4.12
C LEU A 107 15.09 -0.07 2.88
N LYS A 108 13.78 0.10 2.68
CA LYS A 108 13.09 -0.45 1.51
C LYS A 108 13.60 0.24 0.26
N LYS A 109 13.76 1.57 0.22
CA LYS A 109 14.34 2.29 -0.93
C LYS A 109 15.71 1.72 -1.35
N ASN A 110 16.54 1.33 -0.38
CA ASN A 110 17.90 0.82 -0.63
C ASN A 110 17.98 -0.71 -0.82
N SER A 111 16.88 -1.45 -0.66
CA SER A 111 16.87 -2.89 -0.85
C SER A 111 16.74 -3.25 -2.33
N PRO A 112 17.70 -3.98 -2.93
CA PRO A 112 17.58 -4.43 -4.31
C PRO A 112 16.44 -5.45 -4.37
N THR A 113 15.37 -5.13 -5.09
CA THR A 113 14.36 -6.14 -5.41
C THR A 113 15.00 -7.19 -6.30
N THR A 114 15.10 -8.40 -5.78
CA THR A 114 15.50 -9.60 -6.48
C THR A 114 14.66 -9.76 -7.74
N ASN A 115 15.26 -9.52 -8.90
CA ASN A 115 14.69 -9.89 -10.19
C ASN A 115 15.20 -11.29 -10.56
N GLN A 116 14.31 -12.07 -11.20
CA GLN A 116 14.57 -13.24 -12.05
C GLN A 116 14.81 -14.59 -11.34
N SER A 117 13.79 -15.45 -11.38
CA SER A 117 14.02 -16.85 -11.77
C SER A 117 13.21 -17.11 -13.04
N GLU A 118 13.93 -17.61 -14.01
CA GLU A 118 13.65 -17.68 -15.44
C GLU A 118 12.52 -18.67 -15.72
N GLY A 119 11.70 -18.36 -16.73
CA GLY A 119 11.01 -19.38 -17.49
C GLY A 119 12.04 -20.19 -18.27
N LYS A 120 12.27 -21.44 -17.84
CA LYS A 120 12.74 -22.52 -18.68
C LYS A 120 11.66 -23.58 -18.69
N ILE A 121 10.85 -23.62 -19.75
CA ILE A 121 10.44 -24.83 -20.47
C ILE A 121 10.29 -24.43 -21.93
#